data_AF-A0A7C3KS85-F1
#
_entry.id   AF-A0A7C3KS85-F1
#
_cell.length_a   1.000
_cell.length_b   1.000
_cell.length_c   1.000
_cell.angle_alpha   90.00
_cell.angle_beta   90.00
_cell.angle_gamma   90.00
#
_symmetry.space_group_name_H-M   'P 1'
#
loop_
_entity.id
_entity.type
_entity.pdbx_description
1 polymer ?
#
loop_
_entity_poly.entity_id
_entity_poly.type
_entity_poly.pdbx_seq_one_letter_code
_entity_poly.pdbx_strand_id
1 'polypeptide(L)'
;MFRTCDITGFKVDLKAQTLIRVNAVFAVVSLLVAIACAILLVFTRWPQFHLLDAEWFYRVLTAHGLNALIFWIVFFEAAGLVFGSTVTLNARMAYPMGGWIATYLMIGGFLLTNIMVFQGFADVLFTSYVPLKAHPLYYLGIILFAVGALLMVAVFFGNLMVARKEKTYGESLPLFTYGLTAAAIIAVITLATGAIIYIPALLWSMGIIENLDPATYKVVWWGLGHSSQQINVCAMVAIWYLMSLLT
;
A
#
# COMPACT_ATOMS: atom_id res chain seq x y z
N MET A 1 -4.79 -8.00 -25.43
CA MET A 1 -3.67 -8.05 -26.39
C MET A 1 -2.45 -8.41 -25.60
N PHE A 2 -1.67 -9.37 -26.09
CA PHE A 2 -0.45 -9.83 -25.42
C PHE A 2 0.77 -9.41 -26.23
N ARG A 3 1.86 -9.09 -25.52
CA ARG A 3 3.21 -9.15 -26.08
C ARG A 3 3.98 -10.28 -25.40
N THR A 4 5.04 -10.75 -26.03
CA THR A 4 6.01 -11.65 -25.40
C THR A 4 7.09 -10.80 -24.72
N CYS A 5 7.58 -11.24 -23.58
CA CYS A 5 8.75 -10.66 -22.94
C CYS A 5 10.01 -11.24 -23.60
N ASP A 6 10.85 -10.39 -24.20
CA ASP A 6 12.03 -10.84 -24.94
C ASP A 6 13.11 -11.47 -24.03
N ILE A 7 13.03 -11.22 -22.72
CA ILE A 7 13.96 -11.75 -21.72
C ILE A 7 13.43 -13.05 -21.11
N THR A 8 12.17 -13.05 -20.64
CA THR A 8 11.62 -14.18 -19.86
C THR A 8 10.73 -15.12 -20.69
N GLY A 9 10.39 -14.77 -21.92
CA GLY A 9 9.44 -15.52 -22.75
C GLY A 9 7.97 -15.46 -22.29
N PHE A 10 7.68 -14.80 -21.16
CA PHE A 10 6.31 -14.72 -20.64
C PHE A 10 5.37 -13.90 -21.53
N LYS A 11 4.11 -14.31 -21.59
CA LYS A 11 3.02 -13.54 -22.16
C LYS A 11 2.62 -12.43 -21.20
N VAL A 12 2.65 -11.19 -21.69
CA VAL A 12 2.32 -9.99 -20.93
C VAL A 12 1.06 -9.37 -21.52
N ASP A 13 -0.05 -9.39 -20.76
CA ASP A 13 -1.26 -8.65 -21.11
C ASP A 13 -0.98 -7.15 -20.97
N LEU A 14 -1.17 -6.38 -22.04
CA LEU A 14 -0.92 -4.95 -22.05
C LEU A 14 -1.80 -4.19 -21.02
N LYS A 15 -3.00 -4.70 -20.71
CA LYS A 15 -3.86 -4.08 -19.68
C LYS A 15 -3.28 -4.26 -18.28
N ALA A 16 -2.75 -5.45 -17.98
CA ALA A 16 -2.05 -5.71 -16.73
C ALA A 16 -0.75 -4.87 -16.66
N GLN A 17 0.01 -4.83 -17.76
CA GLN A 17 1.28 -4.10 -17.83
C GLN A 17 1.14 -2.63 -17.44
N THR A 18 0.10 -1.95 -17.94
CA THR A 18 -0.13 -0.54 -17.60
C THR A 18 -0.45 -0.38 -16.11
N LEU A 19 -1.32 -1.22 -15.55
CA LEU A 19 -1.65 -1.18 -14.11
C LEU A 19 -0.44 -1.44 -13.22
N ILE A 20 0.39 -2.44 -13.59
CA ILE A 20 1.64 -2.74 -12.89
C ILE A 20 2.56 -1.52 -12.89
N ARG A 21 2.75 -0.90 -14.05
CA ARG A 21 3.62 0.29 -14.19
C ARG A 21 3.11 1.47 -13.38
N VAL A 22 1.82 1.77 -13.42
CA VAL A 22 1.25 2.90 -12.67
C VAL A 22 1.46 2.69 -11.16
N ASN A 23 1.11 1.53 -10.63
CA ASN A 23 1.31 1.25 -9.21
C ASN A 23 2.80 1.28 -8.83
N ALA A 24 3.68 0.71 -9.65
CA ALA A 24 5.13 0.77 -9.42
C ALA A 24 5.69 2.21 -9.44
N VAL A 25 5.21 3.06 -10.35
CA VAL A 25 5.59 4.48 -10.40
C VAL A 25 5.15 5.20 -9.13
N PHE A 26 3.91 5.01 -8.69
CA PHE A 26 3.42 5.63 -7.46
C PHE A 26 4.14 5.10 -6.21
N ALA A 27 4.56 3.84 -6.21
CA ALA A 27 5.44 3.30 -5.18
C ALA A 27 6.74 4.12 -5.14
N VAL A 28 7.44 4.24 -6.26
CA VAL A 28 8.70 5.00 -6.34
C VAL A 28 8.50 6.47 -5.96
N VAL A 29 7.42 7.11 -6.42
CA VAL A 29 7.10 8.50 -6.04
C VAL A 29 6.92 8.63 -4.52
N SER A 30 6.15 7.75 -3.90
CA SER A 30 5.97 7.72 -2.45
C SER A 30 7.32 7.52 -1.73
N LEU A 31 8.14 6.60 -2.22
CA LEU A 31 9.46 6.35 -1.63
C LEU A 31 10.38 7.58 -1.75
N LEU A 32 10.37 8.29 -2.88
CA LEU A 32 11.14 9.51 -3.07
C LEU A 32 10.69 10.63 -2.11
N VAL A 33 9.38 10.79 -1.91
CA VAL A 33 8.83 11.71 -0.90
C VAL A 33 9.33 11.31 0.50
N ALA A 34 9.29 10.02 0.83
CA ALA A 34 9.77 9.53 2.11
C ALA A 34 11.27 9.78 2.32
N ILE A 35 12.10 9.57 1.30
CA ILE A 35 13.55 9.81 1.34
C ILE A 35 13.84 11.31 1.50
N ALA A 36 13.16 12.18 0.74
CA ALA A 36 13.31 13.62 0.88
C ALA A 36 12.99 14.08 2.31
N CYS A 37 11.89 13.58 2.89
CA CYS A 37 11.54 13.83 4.28
C CYS A 37 12.61 13.29 5.25
N ALA A 38 13.14 12.08 5.02
CA ALA A 38 14.18 11.48 5.85
C ALA A 38 15.45 12.32 5.90
N ILE A 39 15.87 12.88 4.76
CA ILE A 39 17.04 13.76 4.67
C ILE A 39 16.84 15.00 5.55
N LEU A 40 15.68 15.67 5.45
CA LEU A 40 15.35 16.83 6.28
C LEU A 40 15.35 16.49 7.78
N LEU A 41 14.81 15.32 8.15
CA LEU A 41 14.78 14.84 9.54
C LEU A 41 16.19 14.56 10.06
N VAL A 42 17.04 13.88 9.29
CA VAL A 42 18.43 13.56 9.68
C VAL A 42 19.22 14.85 9.89
N PHE A 43 19.13 15.80 8.95
CA PHE A 43 19.80 17.09 9.09
C PHE A 43 19.22 17.98 10.19
N THR A 44 18.00 17.74 10.67
CA THR A 44 17.46 18.45 11.85
C THR A 44 17.91 17.81 13.16
N ARG A 45 18.22 16.51 13.16
CA ARG A 45 18.71 15.77 14.34
C ARG A 45 20.23 15.85 14.51
N TRP A 46 20.94 16.44 13.56
CA TRP A 46 22.39 16.61 13.63
C TRP A 46 22.72 17.78 14.58
N PRO A 47 23.53 17.63 15.63
CA PRO A 47 23.87 18.73 16.54
C PRO A 47 24.36 20.06 15.89
N GLN A 48 24.94 20.01 14.69
CA GLN A 48 25.45 21.18 13.95
C GLN A 48 24.39 21.85 13.07
N PHE A 49 23.36 21.13 12.64
CA PHE A 49 22.34 21.62 11.70
C PHE A 49 20.95 21.39 12.28
N HIS A 50 20.08 22.39 12.20
CA HIS A 50 18.69 22.28 12.66
C HIS A 50 17.79 22.89 11.59
N LEU A 51 17.60 22.16 10.48
CA LEU A 51 16.93 22.68 9.28
C LEU A 51 15.45 22.97 9.47
N LEU A 52 14.77 22.21 10.31
CA LEU A 52 13.35 22.35 10.57
C LEU A 52 13.11 22.87 11.98
N ASP A 53 12.10 23.74 12.13
CA ASP A 53 11.50 24.02 13.43
C ASP A 53 10.69 22.80 13.93
N ALA A 54 10.15 22.90 15.15
CA ALA A 54 9.40 21.81 15.76
C ALA A 54 8.14 21.42 14.95
N GLU A 55 7.40 22.40 14.43
CA GLU A 55 6.18 22.16 13.65
C GLU A 55 6.49 21.36 12.39
N TRP A 56 7.45 21.85 11.59
CA TRP A 56 7.88 21.16 10.38
C TRP A 56 8.55 19.83 10.66
N PHE A 57 9.28 19.68 11.77
CA PHE A 57 9.85 18.40 12.17
C PHE A 57 8.75 17.33 12.33
N TYR A 58 7.69 17.61 13.08
CA TYR A 58 6.60 16.64 13.29
C TYR A 58 5.74 16.43 12.03
N ARG A 59 5.55 17.48 11.22
CA ARG A 59 4.87 17.40 9.92
C ARG A 59 5.61 16.48 8.95
N VAL A 60 6.89 16.73 8.77
CA VAL A 60 7.77 15.93 7.88
C VAL A 60 7.96 14.52 8.44
N LEU A 61 8.00 14.34 9.75
CA LEU A 61 8.04 13.02 10.38
C LEU A 61 6.75 12.22 10.11
N THR A 62 5.60 12.87 10.13
CA THR A 62 4.32 12.26 9.76
C THR A 62 4.33 11.84 8.29
N ALA A 63 4.71 12.76 7.39
CA ALA A 63 4.83 12.47 5.96
C ALA A 63 5.82 11.32 5.69
N HIS A 64 7.00 11.34 6.31
CA HIS A 64 8.02 10.30 6.15
C HIS A 64 7.47 8.91 6.48
N GLY A 65 6.88 8.75 7.69
CA GLY A 65 6.39 7.45 8.13
C GLY A 65 5.26 6.90 7.25
N LEU A 66 4.30 7.74 6.86
CA LEU A 66 3.21 7.33 5.96
C LEU A 66 3.72 6.89 4.58
N ASN A 67 4.62 7.70 4.00
CA ASN A 67 5.15 7.43 2.67
C ASN A 67 6.13 6.25 2.65
N ALA A 68 6.89 6.02 3.72
CA ALA A 68 7.87 4.93 3.83
C ALA A 68 7.24 3.58 4.21
N LEU A 69 6.30 3.59 5.17
CA LEU A 69 5.82 2.37 5.83
C LEU A 69 4.41 1.94 5.40
N ILE A 70 3.69 2.78 4.65
CA ILE A 70 2.35 2.46 4.17
C ILE A 70 2.30 2.59 2.65
N PHE A 71 2.41 3.81 2.12
CA PHE A 71 2.07 4.07 0.73
C PHE A 71 3.03 3.40 -0.26
N TRP A 72 4.35 3.53 -0.07
CA TRP A 72 5.36 2.87 -0.90
C TRP A 72 5.13 1.35 -0.95
N ILE A 73 5.04 0.73 0.21
CA ILE A 73 4.92 -0.72 0.36
C ILE A 73 3.67 -1.23 -0.35
N VAL A 74 2.51 -0.62 -0.07
CA VAL A 74 1.23 -1.12 -0.59
C VAL A 74 1.08 -0.83 -2.10
N PHE A 75 1.60 0.28 -2.62
CA PHE A 75 1.67 0.49 -4.08
C PHE A 75 2.58 -0.54 -4.76
N PHE A 76 3.73 -0.84 -4.16
CA PHE A 76 4.65 -1.86 -4.67
C PHE A 76 4.01 -3.25 -4.66
N GLU A 77 3.33 -3.60 -3.58
CA GLU A 77 2.56 -4.85 -3.47
C GLU A 77 1.42 -4.91 -4.48
N ALA A 78 0.67 -3.84 -4.69
CA ALA A 78 -0.39 -3.79 -5.71
C ALA A 78 0.17 -4.09 -7.11
N ALA A 79 1.34 -3.53 -7.46
CA ALA A 79 2.03 -3.86 -8.70
C ALA A 79 2.45 -5.34 -8.74
N GLY A 80 3.00 -5.85 -7.63
CA GLY A 80 3.39 -7.25 -7.47
C GLY A 80 2.23 -8.23 -7.62
N LEU A 81 1.08 -7.94 -7.01
CA LEU A 81 -0.13 -8.75 -7.09
C LEU A 81 -0.64 -8.83 -8.54
N VAL A 82 -0.75 -7.70 -9.25
CA VAL A 82 -1.17 -7.73 -10.66
C VAL A 82 -0.16 -8.51 -11.49
N PHE A 83 1.13 -8.29 -11.29
CA PHE A 83 2.20 -9.01 -12.00
C PHE A 83 2.16 -10.53 -11.73
N GLY A 84 2.05 -10.94 -10.48
CA GLY A 84 2.08 -12.34 -10.06
C GLY A 84 0.80 -13.13 -10.33
N SER A 85 -0.31 -12.45 -10.56
CA SER A 85 -1.57 -13.09 -10.98
C SER A 85 -1.79 -13.07 -12.49
N THR A 86 -0.91 -12.42 -13.26
CA THR A 86 -1.01 -12.32 -14.72
C THR A 86 0.25 -12.82 -15.42
N VAL A 87 1.32 -12.02 -15.45
CA VAL A 87 2.53 -12.26 -16.23
C VAL A 87 3.20 -13.59 -15.86
N THR A 88 3.37 -13.88 -14.57
CA THR A 88 4.03 -15.11 -14.12
C THR A 88 3.20 -16.37 -14.35
N LEU A 89 1.90 -16.21 -14.63
CA LEU A 89 0.99 -17.29 -14.99
C LEU A 89 0.70 -17.33 -16.49
N ASN A 90 1.33 -16.46 -17.31
CA ASN A 90 0.96 -16.25 -18.71
C ASN A 90 -0.55 -15.97 -18.92
N ALA A 91 -1.19 -15.37 -17.92
CA ALA A 91 -2.63 -15.16 -17.86
C ALA A 91 -3.01 -13.72 -18.22
N ARG A 92 -4.25 -13.53 -18.68
CA ARG A 92 -4.84 -12.21 -18.92
C ARG A 92 -5.26 -11.53 -17.62
N MET A 93 -5.41 -10.22 -17.68
CA MET A 93 -6.13 -9.47 -16.65
C MET A 93 -7.62 -9.81 -16.73
N ALA A 94 -8.18 -10.42 -15.68
CA ALA A 94 -9.57 -10.85 -15.65
C ALA A 94 -10.53 -9.66 -15.66
N TYR A 95 -10.24 -8.65 -14.84
CA TYR A 95 -11.10 -7.47 -14.66
C TYR A 95 -10.29 -6.16 -14.61
N PRO A 96 -9.88 -5.63 -15.78
CA PRO A 96 -9.08 -4.40 -15.87
C PRO A 96 -9.74 -3.18 -15.21
N MET A 97 -11.06 -3.05 -15.32
CA MET A 97 -11.79 -1.91 -14.76
C MET A 97 -11.70 -1.88 -13.23
N GLY A 98 -11.83 -3.02 -12.55
CA GLY A 98 -11.65 -3.12 -11.10
C GLY A 98 -10.24 -2.76 -10.66
N GLY A 99 -9.22 -3.17 -11.44
CA GLY A 99 -7.83 -2.78 -11.18
C GLY A 99 -7.61 -1.27 -11.28
N TRP A 100 -8.27 -0.59 -12.22
CA TRP A 100 -8.22 0.88 -12.32
C TRP A 100 -8.97 1.58 -11.20
N ILE A 101 -10.17 1.11 -10.83
CA ILE A 101 -10.93 1.65 -9.69
C ILE A 101 -10.08 1.55 -8.41
N ALA A 102 -9.49 0.38 -8.15
CA ALA A 102 -8.58 0.17 -7.04
C ALA A 102 -7.40 1.16 -7.06
N THR A 103 -6.74 1.29 -8.20
CA THR A 103 -5.58 2.18 -8.38
C THR A 103 -5.96 3.65 -8.17
N TYR A 104 -7.10 4.11 -8.70
CA TYR A 104 -7.54 5.50 -8.52
C TYR A 104 -7.92 5.82 -7.08
N LEU A 105 -8.54 4.88 -6.36
CA LEU A 105 -8.82 5.04 -4.93
C LEU A 105 -7.51 5.15 -4.12
N MET A 106 -6.51 4.31 -4.43
CA MET A 106 -5.19 4.39 -3.82
C MET A 106 -4.53 5.75 -4.12
N ILE A 107 -4.49 6.19 -5.37
CA ILE A 107 -3.91 7.49 -5.73
C ILE A 107 -4.65 8.64 -5.03
N GLY A 108 -5.98 8.63 -5.05
CA GLY A 108 -6.79 9.67 -4.41
C GLY A 108 -6.56 9.72 -2.89
N GLY A 109 -6.54 8.57 -2.22
CA GLY A 109 -6.25 8.47 -0.79
C GLY A 109 -4.84 8.92 -0.44
N PHE A 110 -3.85 8.51 -1.22
CA PHE A 110 -2.44 8.94 -1.10
C PHE A 110 -2.30 10.46 -1.21
N LEU A 111 -2.89 11.06 -2.25
CA LEU A 111 -2.82 12.50 -2.48
C LEU A 111 -3.54 13.28 -1.38
N LEU A 112 -4.78 12.88 -1.05
CA LEU A 112 -5.57 13.56 -0.02
C LEU A 112 -4.85 13.53 1.33
N THR A 113 -4.29 12.39 1.72
CA THR A 113 -3.55 12.26 2.99
C THR A 113 -2.32 13.16 3.01
N ASN A 114 -1.50 13.14 1.94
CA ASN A 114 -0.30 13.98 1.88
C ASN A 114 -0.65 15.47 1.85
N ILE A 115 -1.70 15.89 1.12
CA ILE A 115 -2.16 17.28 1.11
C ILE A 115 -2.53 17.73 2.53
N MET A 116 -3.29 16.92 3.27
CA MET A 116 -3.66 17.25 4.65
C MET A 116 -2.46 17.33 5.58
N VAL A 117 -1.46 16.45 5.43
CA VAL A 117 -0.22 16.51 6.21
C VAL A 117 0.56 17.79 5.90
N PHE A 118 0.85 18.07 4.62
CA PHE A 118 1.68 19.22 4.25
C PHE A 118 0.99 20.57 4.46
N GLN A 119 -0.34 20.62 4.54
CA GLN A 119 -1.11 21.81 4.94
C GLN A 119 -1.16 22.01 6.47
N GLY A 120 -0.61 21.10 7.27
CA GLY A 120 -0.63 21.21 8.73
C GLY A 120 -1.91 20.75 9.41
N PHE A 121 -2.75 20.02 8.68
CA PHE A 121 -4.00 19.48 9.21
C PHE A 121 -3.85 18.07 9.81
N ALA A 122 -2.63 17.52 9.84
CA ALA A 122 -2.39 16.15 10.30
C ALA A 122 -0.98 15.96 10.91
N ASP A 123 -0.58 16.82 11.85
CA ASP A 123 0.67 16.67 12.59
C ASP A 123 0.53 15.61 13.72
N VAL A 124 0.21 14.37 13.34
CA VAL A 124 -0.22 13.29 14.24
C VAL A 124 0.66 12.03 14.19
N LEU A 125 1.77 12.09 13.47
CA LEU A 125 2.64 10.95 13.13
C LEU A 125 1.90 9.86 12.33
N PHE A 126 2.66 8.95 11.72
CA PHE A 126 2.07 7.89 10.87
C PHE A 126 1.16 6.94 11.66
N THR A 127 1.33 6.86 12.99
CA THR A 127 0.48 6.10 13.89
C THR A 127 -0.84 6.79 14.22
N SER A 128 -0.90 8.11 14.10
CA SER A 128 -2.12 8.90 14.31
C SER A 128 -2.82 8.63 15.64
N TYR A 129 -2.03 8.43 16.71
CA TYR A 129 -2.54 8.03 18.01
C TYR A 129 -3.45 9.09 18.62
N VAL A 130 -4.67 8.66 18.97
CA VAL A 130 -5.59 9.40 19.83
C VAL A 130 -4.91 9.64 21.20
N PRO A 131 -5.04 10.85 21.81
CA PRO A 131 -5.96 11.94 21.49
C PRO A 131 -5.45 12.98 20.49
N LEU A 132 -4.33 12.76 19.79
CA LEU A 132 -3.93 13.67 18.70
C LEU A 132 -4.92 13.53 17.55
N LYS A 133 -5.65 14.62 17.28
CA LYS A 133 -6.73 14.67 16.28
C LYS A 133 -6.24 15.36 15.02
N ALA A 134 -6.32 14.66 13.89
CA ALA A 134 -6.14 15.25 12.57
C ALA A 134 -7.50 15.71 11.99
N HIS A 135 -7.45 16.44 10.89
CA HIS A 135 -8.63 16.82 10.14
C HIS A 135 -9.34 15.58 9.54
N PRO A 136 -10.69 15.54 9.45
CA PRO A 136 -11.43 14.38 8.93
C PRO A 136 -10.96 13.86 7.56
N LEU A 137 -10.58 14.77 6.66
CA LEU A 137 -10.10 14.40 5.32
C LEU A 137 -8.80 13.59 5.35
N TYR A 138 -7.98 13.71 6.40
CA TYR A 138 -6.80 12.87 6.57
C TYR A 138 -7.19 11.40 6.78
N TYR A 139 -8.12 11.13 7.70
CA TYR A 139 -8.61 9.79 7.96
C TYR A 139 -9.36 9.23 6.74
N LEU A 140 -10.14 10.07 6.05
CA LEU A 140 -10.79 9.68 4.78
C LEU A 140 -9.76 9.27 3.73
N GLY A 141 -8.66 10.02 3.59
CA GLY A 141 -7.57 9.68 2.66
C GLY A 141 -6.98 8.29 2.93
N ILE A 142 -6.70 7.98 4.19
CA ILE A 142 -6.21 6.66 4.60
C ILE A 142 -7.24 5.57 4.28
N ILE A 143 -8.52 5.80 4.58
CA ILE A 143 -9.61 4.84 4.30
C ILE A 143 -9.74 4.59 2.79
N LEU A 144 -9.73 5.64 1.97
CA LEU A 144 -9.80 5.50 0.51
C LEU A 144 -8.62 4.68 -0.02
N PHE A 145 -7.42 4.93 0.51
CA PHE A 145 -6.23 4.17 0.15
C PHE A 145 -6.38 2.68 0.50
N ALA A 146 -6.81 2.39 1.73
CA ALA A 146 -7.02 1.03 2.22
C ALA A 146 -8.10 0.28 1.42
N VAL A 147 -9.21 0.93 1.10
CA VAL A 147 -10.29 0.35 0.27
C VAL A 147 -9.77 0.06 -1.14
N GLY A 148 -9.00 0.97 -1.73
CA GLY A 148 -8.36 0.73 -3.03
C GLY A 148 -7.42 -0.47 -3.00
N ALA A 149 -6.59 -0.60 -1.97
CA ALA A 149 -5.71 -1.76 -1.79
C ALA A 149 -6.49 -3.07 -1.62
N LEU A 150 -7.58 -3.07 -0.86
CA LEU A 150 -8.43 -4.26 -0.68
C LEU A 150 -9.11 -4.68 -1.99
N LEU A 151 -9.54 -3.72 -2.80
CA LEU A 151 -10.05 -4.01 -4.14
C LEU A 151 -8.98 -4.59 -5.06
N MET A 152 -7.72 -4.16 -4.93
CA MET A 152 -6.60 -4.75 -5.67
C MET A 152 -6.36 -6.21 -5.25
N VAL A 153 -6.49 -6.52 -3.96
CA VAL A 153 -6.45 -7.90 -3.46
C VAL A 153 -7.61 -8.73 -4.04
N ALA A 154 -8.82 -8.19 -4.11
CA ALA A 154 -9.95 -8.87 -4.75
C ALA A 154 -9.69 -9.14 -6.25
N VAL A 155 -9.10 -8.16 -6.96
CA VAL A 155 -8.68 -8.30 -8.36
C VAL A 155 -7.62 -9.40 -8.52
N PHE A 156 -6.66 -9.49 -7.61
CA PHE A 156 -5.66 -10.56 -7.58
C PHE A 156 -6.30 -11.95 -7.51
N PHE A 157 -7.19 -12.18 -6.54
CA PHE A 157 -7.89 -13.46 -6.43
C PHE A 157 -8.79 -13.73 -7.64
N GLY A 158 -9.44 -12.69 -8.19
CA GLY A 158 -10.18 -12.76 -9.45
C GLY A 158 -9.33 -13.26 -10.63
N ASN A 159 -8.13 -12.71 -10.78
CA ASN A 159 -7.17 -13.15 -11.78
C ASN A 159 -6.76 -14.61 -11.56
N LEU A 160 -6.46 -15.03 -10.32
CA LEU A 160 -6.11 -16.43 -10.02
C LEU A 160 -7.24 -17.41 -10.37
N MET A 161 -8.48 -17.08 -10.03
CA MET A 161 -9.65 -17.92 -10.37
C MET A 161 -9.81 -18.09 -11.88
N VAL A 162 -9.66 -17.01 -12.65
CA VAL A 162 -9.73 -17.06 -14.11
C VAL A 162 -8.55 -17.84 -14.69
N ALA A 163 -7.32 -17.57 -14.21
CA ALA A 163 -6.11 -18.27 -14.63
C ALA A 163 -6.21 -19.79 -14.42
N ARG A 164 -6.82 -20.21 -13.29
CA ARG A 164 -7.09 -21.62 -12.99
C ARG A 164 -8.13 -22.21 -13.94
N LYS A 165 -9.24 -21.51 -14.17
CA LYS A 165 -10.30 -21.95 -15.10
C LYS A 165 -9.78 -22.09 -16.54
N GLU A 166 -8.90 -21.18 -16.95
CA GLU A 166 -8.27 -21.16 -18.28
C GLU A 166 -7.04 -22.08 -18.37
N LYS A 167 -6.66 -22.78 -17.29
CA LYS A 167 -5.52 -23.71 -17.22
C LYS A 167 -4.21 -23.09 -17.72
N THR A 168 -3.98 -21.83 -17.36
CA THR A 168 -2.80 -21.05 -17.78
C THR A 168 -1.51 -21.43 -17.04
N TYR A 169 -1.66 -22.13 -15.91
CA TYR A 169 -0.57 -22.69 -15.11
C TYR A 169 -0.90 -24.14 -14.70
N GLY A 170 0.10 -24.83 -14.15
CA GLY A 170 0.00 -26.24 -13.76
C GLY A 170 -0.90 -26.52 -12.56
N GLU A 171 -0.71 -27.70 -11.94
CA GLU A 171 -1.56 -28.15 -10.83
C GLU A 171 -1.45 -27.28 -9.57
N SER A 172 -0.28 -26.68 -9.33
CA SER A 172 0.01 -25.79 -8.22
C SER A 172 0.44 -24.39 -8.69
N LEU A 173 0.31 -23.40 -7.81
CA LEU A 173 0.82 -22.05 -8.08
C LEU A 173 2.36 -22.06 -8.10
N PRO A 174 3.01 -21.35 -9.03
CA PRO A 174 4.44 -21.07 -8.94
C PRO A 174 4.79 -20.43 -7.60
N LEU A 175 5.98 -20.72 -7.06
CA LEU A 175 6.41 -20.28 -5.73
C LEU A 175 6.21 -18.76 -5.51
N PHE A 176 6.54 -17.96 -6.52
CA PHE A 176 6.33 -16.52 -6.49
C PHE A 176 4.86 -16.13 -6.27
N THR A 177 3.96 -16.65 -7.11
CA THR A 177 2.52 -16.37 -7.03
C THR A 177 1.93 -16.93 -5.74
N TYR A 178 2.43 -18.07 -5.25
CA TYR A 178 2.07 -18.61 -3.95
C TYR A 178 2.46 -17.67 -2.79
N GLY A 179 3.69 -17.15 -2.79
CA GLY A 179 4.13 -16.17 -1.79
C GLY A 179 3.30 -14.88 -1.81
N LEU A 180 2.94 -14.39 -2.99
CA LEU A 180 2.01 -13.26 -3.14
C LEU A 180 0.58 -13.59 -2.71
N THR A 181 0.17 -14.85 -2.77
CA THR A 181 -1.13 -15.29 -2.26
C THR A 181 -1.16 -15.25 -0.74
N ALA A 182 -0.07 -15.67 -0.08
CA ALA A 182 0.09 -15.50 1.37
C ALA A 182 0.07 -14.00 1.76
N ALA A 183 0.81 -13.16 1.03
CA ALA A 183 0.78 -11.70 1.23
C ALA A 183 -0.64 -11.13 1.06
N ALA A 184 -1.37 -11.52 0.02
CA ALA A 184 -2.75 -11.09 -0.22
C ALA A 184 -3.71 -11.49 0.91
N ILE A 185 -3.56 -12.68 1.49
CA ILE A 185 -4.37 -13.12 2.64
C ILE A 185 -4.07 -12.26 3.88
N ILE A 186 -2.79 -12.02 4.18
CA ILE A 186 -2.38 -11.15 5.29
C ILE A 186 -2.92 -9.73 5.06
N ALA A 187 -2.91 -9.24 3.82
CA ALA A 187 -3.43 -7.92 3.46
C ALA A 187 -4.91 -7.76 3.79
N VAL A 188 -5.75 -8.78 3.60
CA VAL A 188 -7.17 -8.72 3.98
C VAL A 188 -7.31 -8.43 5.48
N ILE A 189 -6.57 -9.16 6.32
CA ILE A 189 -6.62 -9.01 7.79
C ILE A 189 -6.07 -7.64 8.19
N THR A 190 -4.94 -7.23 7.60
CA THR A 190 -4.28 -5.95 7.84
C THR A 190 -5.19 -4.76 7.54
N LEU A 191 -5.88 -4.79 6.40
CA LEU A 191 -6.74 -3.70 5.97
C LEU A 191 -8.07 -3.70 6.74
N ALA A 192 -8.57 -4.88 7.13
CA ALA A 192 -9.75 -4.99 7.99
C ALA A 192 -9.50 -4.38 9.38
N THR A 193 -8.39 -4.69 10.04
CA THR A 193 -8.04 -4.07 11.33
C THR A 193 -7.84 -2.56 11.20
N GLY A 194 -7.24 -2.12 10.08
CA GLY A 194 -7.17 -0.71 9.73
C GLY A 194 -8.54 -0.03 9.66
N ALA A 195 -9.48 -0.61 8.91
CA ALA A 195 -10.84 -0.07 8.80
C ALA A 195 -11.56 -0.03 10.16
N ILE A 196 -11.41 -1.08 10.98
CA ILE A 196 -12.03 -1.15 12.32
C ILE A 196 -11.60 0.03 13.19
N ILE A 197 -10.37 0.55 13.04
CA ILE A 197 -9.93 1.69 13.86
C ILE A 197 -10.03 3.05 13.17
N TYR A 198 -9.77 3.13 11.87
CA TYR A 198 -9.79 4.41 11.15
C TYR A 198 -11.21 4.91 10.89
N ILE A 199 -12.22 4.04 10.79
CA ILE A 199 -13.63 4.48 10.69
C ILE A 199 -14.08 5.20 11.98
N PRO A 200 -13.93 4.62 13.19
CA PRO A 200 -14.17 5.36 14.43
C PRO A 200 -13.33 6.64 14.55
N ALA A 201 -12.06 6.61 14.13
CA ALA A 201 -11.21 7.81 14.16
C ALA A 201 -11.75 8.94 13.27
N LEU A 202 -12.26 8.60 12.08
CA LEU A 202 -12.94 9.54 11.20
C LEU A 202 -14.20 10.11 11.87
N LEU A 203 -15.10 9.25 12.38
CA LEU A 203 -16.33 9.68 13.04
C LEU A 203 -16.04 10.58 14.26
N TRP A 204 -15.01 10.23 15.03
CA TRP A 204 -14.54 11.03 16.17
C TRP A 204 -13.97 12.38 15.74
N SER A 205 -13.19 12.42 14.66
CA SER A 205 -12.65 13.67 14.11
C SER A 205 -13.73 14.61 13.60
N MET A 206 -14.86 14.07 13.14
CA MET A 206 -16.05 14.83 12.71
C MET A 206 -16.95 15.27 13.87
N GLY A 207 -16.67 14.81 15.11
CA GLY A 207 -17.52 15.09 16.26
C GLY A 207 -18.82 14.26 16.32
N ILE A 208 -18.94 13.19 15.51
CA ILE A 208 -20.11 12.29 15.51
C ILE A 208 -20.09 11.37 16.75
N ILE A 209 -18.89 10.94 17.16
CA ILE A 209 -18.69 10.25 18.44
C ILE A 209 -17.82 11.11 19.35
N GLU A 210 -18.17 11.15 20.63
CA GLU A 210 -17.51 12.03 21.61
C GLU A 210 -16.12 11.54 21.97
N ASN A 211 -15.99 10.24 22.21
CA ASN A 211 -14.79 9.63 22.76
C ASN A 211 -14.34 8.44 21.90
N LEU A 212 -13.04 8.36 21.69
CA LEU A 212 -12.36 7.19 21.13
C LEU A 212 -11.28 6.78 22.12
N ASP A 213 -11.41 5.60 22.72
CA ASP A 213 -10.47 5.13 23.73
C ASP A 213 -9.06 4.94 23.14
N PRO A 214 -8.03 5.65 23.66
CA PRO A 214 -6.67 5.53 23.14
C PRO A 214 -6.06 4.13 23.25
N ALA A 215 -6.44 3.35 24.27
CA ALA A 215 -5.91 1.99 24.43
C ALA A 215 -6.46 1.05 23.35
N THR A 216 -7.77 1.08 23.13
CA THR A 216 -8.44 0.37 22.04
C THR A 216 -7.88 0.79 20.69
N TYR A 217 -7.64 2.09 20.48
CA TYR A 217 -6.98 2.58 19.26
C TYR A 217 -5.65 1.89 19.02
N LYS A 218 -4.75 1.92 20.01
CA LYS A 218 -3.41 1.35 19.86
C LYS A 218 -3.46 -0.15 19.60
N VAL A 219 -4.29 -0.90 20.34
CA VAL A 219 -4.39 -2.36 20.19
C VAL A 219 -4.86 -2.73 18.78
N VAL A 220 -5.93 -2.10 18.29
CA VAL A 220 -6.46 -2.40 16.96
C VAL A 220 -5.53 -1.89 15.86
N TRP A 221 -4.97 -0.68 16.02
CA TRP A 221 -4.05 -0.09 15.05
C TRP A 221 -2.80 -0.93 14.86
N TRP A 222 -2.24 -1.54 15.91
CA TRP A 222 -1.10 -2.46 15.76
C TRP A 222 -1.46 -3.78 15.10
N GLY A 223 -2.74 -4.17 15.10
CA GLY A 223 -3.26 -5.22 14.23
C GLY A 223 -3.12 -4.90 12.74
N LEU A 224 -3.07 -3.62 12.36
CA LEU A 224 -2.68 -3.14 11.02
C LEU A 224 -1.15 -2.93 10.93
N GLY A 225 -0.56 -2.27 11.92
CA GLY A 225 0.84 -1.88 11.89
C GLY A 225 1.79 -3.07 11.77
N HIS A 226 1.64 -4.09 12.60
CA HIS A 226 2.52 -5.26 12.56
C HIS A 226 2.32 -6.09 11.29
N SER A 227 1.06 -6.38 10.94
CA SER A 227 0.70 -7.23 9.81
C SER A 227 1.08 -6.59 8.47
N SER A 228 1.01 -5.26 8.33
CA SER A 228 1.48 -4.54 7.13
C SER A 228 2.94 -4.82 6.78
N GLN A 229 3.81 -4.94 7.80
CA GLN A 229 5.22 -5.29 7.57
C GLN A 229 5.37 -6.74 7.11
N GLN A 230 4.48 -7.64 7.53
CA GLN A 230 4.49 -9.04 7.10
C GLN A 230 4.06 -9.19 5.65
N ILE A 231 3.13 -8.37 5.15
CA ILE A 231 2.78 -8.36 3.72
C ILE A 231 4.04 -8.05 2.89
N ASN A 232 4.80 -7.02 3.30
CA ASN A 232 6.01 -6.60 2.61
C ASN A 232 7.07 -7.71 2.60
N VAL A 233 7.33 -8.31 3.76
CA VAL A 233 8.31 -9.41 3.87
C VAL A 233 7.89 -10.60 3.01
N CYS A 234 6.63 -11.01 3.03
CA CYS A 234 6.13 -12.10 2.17
C CYS A 234 6.33 -11.78 0.68
N ALA A 235 5.97 -10.58 0.24
CA ALA A 235 6.15 -10.16 -1.15
C ALA A 235 7.64 -10.10 -1.54
N MET A 236 8.49 -9.56 -0.68
CA MET A 236 9.92 -9.40 -0.94
C MET A 236 10.64 -10.76 -1.01
N VAL A 237 10.34 -11.68 -0.09
CA VAL A 237 10.85 -13.05 -0.14
C VAL A 237 10.41 -13.75 -1.42
N ALA A 238 9.14 -13.60 -1.82
CA ALA A 238 8.66 -14.15 -3.09
C ALA A 238 9.46 -13.60 -4.28
N ILE A 239 9.68 -12.28 -4.33
CA ILE A 239 10.48 -11.63 -5.39
C ILE A 239 11.90 -12.17 -5.42
N TRP A 240 12.56 -12.36 -4.28
CA TRP A 240 13.91 -12.93 -4.25
C TRP A 240 13.98 -14.33 -4.84
N TYR A 241 13.02 -15.20 -4.50
CA TYR A 241 12.91 -16.52 -5.11
C TYR A 241 12.64 -16.43 -6.62
N LEU A 242 11.80 -15.50 -7.07
CA LEU A 242 11.58 -15.28 -8.49
C LEU A 242 12.88 -14.85 -9.19
N MET A 243 13.63 -13.90 -8.62
CA MET A 243 14.88 -13.44 -9.21
C MET A 243 15.88 -14.60 -9.32
N SER A 244 16.03 -15.42 -8.29
CA SER A 244 16.93 -16.59 -8.34
C SER A 244 16.56 -17.63 -9.39
N LEU A 245 15.29 -17.65 -9.84
CA LEU A 245 14.83 -18.53 -10.91
C LEU A 245 15.01 -17.92 -12.31
N LEU A 246 15.18 -16.59 -12.40
CA LEU A 246 15.31 -15.84 -13.65
C LEU A 246 16.78 -15.52 -14.01
N THR A 247 17.70 -15.65 -13.06
CA THR A 247 19.16 -15.52 -13.24
C THR A 247 19.80 -16.87 -13.49
#